data_AF-A0A8I3WGE4-F1
#
_entry.id   AF-A0A8I3WGE4-F1
#
_cell.length_a   1.000
_cell.length_b   1.000
_cell.length_c   1.000
_cell.angle_alpha   90.00
_cell.angle_beta   90.00
_cell.angle_gamma   90.00
#
_symmetry.space_group_name_H-M   'P 1'
#
loop_
_entity.id
_entity.type
_entity.pdbx_description
1 polymer ?
#
loop_
_entity_poly.entity_id
_entity_poly.type
_entity_poly.pdbx_seq_one_letter_code
_entity_poly.pdbx_strand_id
1 'polypeptide(L)'
;RVFSSLDSFSSSPSGTPIKRRLGVPEGDEENESKLENTLQDIIQENFPHLARQANTQLQEIQRTPQRYSARRATPRHIIVIFNRVEIKERILRAAREKGRVTHKGKPIRLTADLLAETLQARKEWGPIFSILKEKNFQPRISYPDKLSFRSEGRIKSFANKQVLRDFVTTRPALQELLKEALHIERTNQYQPFQNHTEC
;
A
#
# COMPACT_ATOMS: atom_id res chain seq x y z
N ARG A 1 6.13 -30.56 -22.89
CA ARG A 1 5.46 -29.40 -23.51
C ARG A 1 4.45 -28.86 -22.51
N VAL A 2 4.52 -27.57 -22.24
CA VAL A 2 3.87 -26.89 -21.10
C VAL A 2 2.36 -26.84 -21.30
N PHE A 3 1.60 -27.29 -20.30
CA PHE A 3 0.19 -26.95 -20.16
C PHE A 3 0.08 -25.56 -19.54
N SER A 4 -0.54 -24.65 -20.29
CA SER A 4 -0.93 -23.32 -19.88
C SER A 4 -2.27 -23.41 -19.13
N SER A 5 -2.25 -23.25 -17.80
CA SER A 5 -3.49 -22.94 -17.05
C SER A 5 -3.61 -21.42 -16.93
N LEU A 6 -4.56 -20.89 -17.68
CA LEU A 6 -5.19 -19.59 -17.51
C LEU A 6 -6.00 -19.63 -16.20
N ASP A 7 -5.55 -18.90 -15.18
CA ASP A 7 -6.38 -18.53 -14.04
C ASP A 7 -6.62 -17.01 -14.07
N SER A 8 -7.68 -16.65 -14.78
CA SER A 8 -8.73 -15.71 -14.38
C SER A 8 -8.35 -14.62 -13.35
N PHE A 9 -7.79 -13.51 -13.83
CA PHE A 9 -7.79 -12.26 -13.07
C PHE A 9 -9.21 -11.65 -13.09
N SER A 10 -9.99 -11.98 -12.06
CA SER A 10 -11.21 -11.26 -11.70
C SER A 10 -10.86 -9.78 -11.47
N SER A 11 -11.31 -8.95 -12.40
CA SER A 11 -11.27 -7.50 -12.32
C SER A 11 -12.21 -7.03 -11.21
N SER A 12 -11.68 -6.45 -10.13
CA SER A 12 -12.50 -5.72 -9.16
C SER A 12 -12.35 -4.22 -9.41
N PRO A 13 -13.45 -3.46 -9.62
CA PRO A 13 -13.42 -2.04 -9.88
C PRO A 13 -13.38 -1.31 -8.54
N SER A 14 -12.20 -0.94 -8.06
CA SER A 14 -12.11 -0.01 -6.94
C SER A 14 -11.22 1.15 -7.35
N GLY A 15 -11.85 2.21 -7.86
CA GLY A 15 -11.27 3.53 -8.00
C GLY A 15 -10.92 4.10 -6.62
N THR A 16 -9.81 3.62 -6.03
CA THR A 16 -9.31 4.16 -4.76
C THR A 16 -8.33 5.30 -5.06
N PRO A 17 -8.67 6.55 -4.68
CA PRO A 17 -7.82 7.70 -4.90
C PRO A 17 -6.51 7.57 -4.13
N ILE A 18 -5.40 7.95 -4.74
CA ILE A 18 -4.12 8.07 -4.04
C ILE A 18 -3.98 9.51 -3.52
N LYS A 19 -4.25 9.77 -2.24
CA LYS A 19 -3.87 11.00 -1.50
C LYS A 19 -2.34 11.15 -1.22
N ARG A 20 -1.52 11.48 -2.22
CA ARG A 20 -0.06 11.61 -1.98
C ARG A 20 0.44 12.97 -1.51
N ARG A 21 1.21 12.93 -0.42
CA ARG A 21 2.08 14.02 0.06
C ARG A 21 3.26 14.28 -0.88
N LEU A 22 3.00 14.88 -2.04
CA LEU A 22 4.04 15.43 -2.88
C LEU A 22 4.51 16.77 -2.30
N GLY A 23 5.78 16.85 -1.88
CA GLY A 23 6.40 18.09 -1.38
C GLY A 23 6.75 19.06 -2.51
N VAL A 24 5.88 19.21 -3.51
CA VAL A 24 6.09 20.13 -4.63
C VAL A 24 5.63 21.53 -4.22
N PRO A 25 6.47 22.56 -4.37
CA PRO A 25 6.13 23.95 -4.05
C PRO A 25 4.81 24.38 -4.68
N GLU A 26 4.04 25.21 -3.98
CA GLU A 26 2.80 25.78 -4.53
C GLU A 26 3.16 26.93 -5.49
N GLY A 27 2.66 26.88 -6.73
CA GLY A 27 2.74 27.99 -7.68
C GLY A 27 1.44 28.80 -7.72
N ASP A 28 1.52 30.07 -8.10
CA ASP A 28 0.39 31.02 -8.07
C ASP A 28 -0.77 30.66 -9.03
N GLU A 29 -0.54 29.75 -9.98
CA GLU A 29 -1.52 29.24 -10.94
C GLU A 29 -1.37 27.72 -11.11
N GLU A 30 -1.81 26.92 -10.14
CA GLU A 30 -1.83 25.46 -10.27
C GLU A 30 -3.12 24.95 -10.91
N ASN A 31 -3.04 24.63 -12.21
CA ASN A 31 -4.10 23.94 -12.94
C ASN A 31 -3.81 22.43 -13.02
N GLU A 32 -4.84 21.62 -13.26
CA GLU A 32 -4.73 20.16 -13.42
C GLU A 32 -3.66 19.77 -14.45
N SER A 33 -3.63 20.44 -15.61
CA SER A 33 -2.62 20.20 -16.66
C SER A 33 -1.17 20.46 -16.21
N LYS A 34 -0.92 21.47 -15.36
CA LYS A 34 0.42 21.73 -14.80
C LYS A 34 0.81 20.64 -13.79
N LEU A 35 -0.15 20.11 -13.03
CA LEU A 35 0.08 18.99 -12.12
C LEU A 35 0.35 17.70 -12.89
N GLU A 36 -0.35 17.46 -14.00
CA GLU A 36 -0.09 16.33 -14.89
C GLU A 36 1.34 16.37 -15.45
N ASN A 37 1.76 17.52 -15.99
CA ASN A 37 3.13 17.72 -16.47
C ASN A 37 4.16 17.48 -15.36
N THR A 38 3.88 17.96 -14.15
CA THR A 38 4.75 17.72 -12.98
C THR A 38 4.89 16.23 -12.67
N LEU A 39 3.79 15.47 -12.74
CA LEU A 39 3.84 14.02 -12.55
C LEU A 39 4.62 13.33 -13.67
N GLN A 40 4.44 13.77 -14.92
CA GLN A 40 5.19 13.24 -16.06
C GLN A 40 6.69 13.48 -15.89
N ASP A 41 7.09 14.69 -15.49
CA ASP A 41 8.49 15.04 -15.20
C ASP A 41 9.06 14.12 -14.11
N ILE A 42 8.31 13.88 -13.03
CA ILE A 42 8.73 12.96 -11.96
C ILE A 42 8.92 11.54 -12.49
N ILE A 43 8.00 11.04 -13.30
CA ILE A 43 8.08 9.67 -13.82
C ILE A 43 9.21 9.56 -14.83
N GLN A 44 9.46 10.56 -15.67
CA GLN A 44 10.59 10.57 -16.59
C GLN A 44 11.93 10.65 -15.85
N GLU A 45 12.05 11.56 -14.87
CA GLU A 45 13.25 11.74 -14.06
C GLU A 45 13.59 10.46 -13.28
N ASN A 46 12.58 9.70 -12.85
CA ASN A 46 12.80 8.56 -11.96
C ASN A 46 12.63 7.18 -12.56
N PHE A 47 11.68 7.00 -13.45
CA PHE A 47 11.20 5.72 -13.98
C PHE A 47 10.93 5.82 -15.49
N PRO A 48 11.94 6.13 -16.33
CA PRO A 48 11.74 6.37 -17.76
C PRO A 48 11.09 5.18 -18.49
N HIS A 49 11.32 3.96 -18.01
CA HIS A 49 10.71 2.73 -18.52
C HIS A 49 9.19 2.62 -18.27
N LEU A 50 8.65 3.37 -17.29
CA LEU A 50 7.21 3.43 -17.00
C LEU A 50 6.53 4.66 -17.62
N ALA A 51 7.31 5.64 -18.09
CA ALA A 51 6.77 6.92 -18.52
C ALA A 51 5.80 6.81 -19.69
N ARG A 52 6.10 5.96 -20.68
CA ARG A 52 5.21 5.70 -21.83
C ARG A 52 3.84 5.14 -21.40
N GLN A 53 3.78 4.36 -20.32
CA GLN A 53 2.55 3.69 -19.88
C GLN A 53 1.76 4.53 -18.88
N ALA A 54 2.44 5.33 -18.06
CA ALA A 54 1.80 6.19 -17.07
C ALA A 54 1.02 7.36 -17.71
N ASN A 55 1.52 7.90 -18.82
CA ASN A 55 0.92 9.06 -19.50
C ASN A 55 -0.47 8.76 -20.08
N THR A 56 -0.77 7.51 -20.42
CA THR A 56 -2.05 7.10 -21.02
C THR A 56 -3.10 6.67 -19.99
N GLN A 57 -2.71 6.51 -18.71
CA GLN A 57 -3.55 5.85 -17.69
C GLN A 57 -3.86 6.72 -16.46
N LEU A 58 -3.49 8.00 -16.50
CA LEU A 58 -3.87 8.99 -15.51
C LEU A 58 -5.36 9.32 -15.66
N GLN A 59 -6.07 9.36 -14.52
CA GLN A 59 -7.51 9.65 -14.51
C GLN A 59 -7.79 11.07 -14.00
N GLU A 60 -7.19 11.45 -12.87
CA GLU A 60 -7.42 12.75 -12.26
C GLU A 60 -6.23 13.12 -11.37
N ILE A 61 -5.91 14.40 -11.30
CA ILE A 61 -4.89 14.93 -10.39
C ILE A 61 -5.42 16.18 -9.70
N GLN A 62 -5.38 16.18 -8.37
CA GLN A 62 -5.91 17.29 -7.59
C GLN A 62 -5.06 17.56 -6.35
N ARG A 63 -4.98 18.81 -5.93
CA ARG A 63 -4.41 19.16 -4.61
C ARG A 63 -5.44 18.88 -3.53
N THR A 64 -4.97 18.57 -2.32
CA THR A 64 -5.86 18.43 -1.16
C THR A 64 -6.62 19.75 -0.90
N PRO A 65 -7.95 19.71 -0.68
CA PRO A 65 -8.75 20.91 -0.46
C PRO A 65 -8.21 21.73 0.71
N GLN A 66 -8.14 23.05 0.53
CA GLN A 66 -7.67 23.98 1.55
C GLN A 66 -8.68 24.05 2.69
N ARG A 67 -8.34 23.49 3.86
CA ARG A 67 -9.12 23.70 5.09
C ARG A 67 -8.57 24.92 5.82
N TYR A 68 -9.40 25.97 5.93
CA TYR A 68 -9.27 27.18 6.75
C TYR A 68 -7.94 27.31 7.53
N SER A 69 -6.92 27.89 6.90
CA SER A 69 -5.87 28.74 7.49
C SER A 69 -4.61 28.76 6.61
N ALA A 70 -4.15 29.95 6.26
CA ALA A 70 -2.94 30.19 5.47
C ALA A 70 -1.62 30.01 6.28
N ARG A 71 -1.65 29.27 7.40
CA ARG A 71 -0.53 29.22 8.37
C ARG A 71 0.44 28.04 8.20
N ARG A 72 0.32 27.21 7.15
CA ARG A 72 1.26 26.10 6.92
C ARG A 72 2.34 26.48 5.91
N ALA A 73 3.60 26.54 6.36
CA ALA A 73 4.80 26.69 5.53
C ALA A 73 5.17 25.41 4.74
N THR A 74 4.32 24.37 4.73
CA THR A 74 4.58 23.10 4.04
C THR A 74 3.61 22.93 2.87
N PRO A 75 4.10 22.62 1.66
CA PRO A 75 3.24 22.46 0.50
C PRO A 75 2.14 21.39 0.69
N ARG A 76 0.95 21.66 0.14
CA ARG A 76 -0.19 20.72 0.15
C ARG A 76 0.10 19.44 -0.63
N HIS A 77 -0.62 18.37 -0.27
CA HIS A 77 -0.44 17.05 -0.87
C HIS A 77 -1.16 17.00 -2.21
N ILE A 78 -0.54 16.40 -3.22
CA ILE A 78 -1.11 16.15 -4.55
C ILE A 78 -1.66 14.72 -4.61
N ILE A 79 -2.97 14.63 -4.73
CA ILE A 79 -3.71 13.40 -4.93
C ILE A 79 -3.65 13.03 -6.41
N VAL A 80 -3.18 11.83 -6.73
CA VAL A 80 -3.15 11.32 -8.11
C VAL A 80 -4.04 10.09 -8.19
N ILE A 81 -5.04 10.11 -9.06
CA ILE A 81 -5.94 8.99 -9.29
C ILE A 81 -5.53 8.34 -10.62
N PHE A 82 -5.23 7.05 -10.57
CA PHE A 82 -4.94 6.25 -11.76
C PHE A 82 -6.16 5.37 -12.08
N ASN A 83 -6.48 5.25 -13.36
CA ASN A 83 -7.56 4.38 -13.82
C ASN A 83 -7.20 2.90 -13.61
N ARG A 84 -5.91 2.53 -13.80
CA ARG A 84 -5.43 1.16 -13.60
C ARG A 84 -4.59 1.01 -12.34
N VAL A 85 -5.02 0.11 -11.46
CA VAL A 85 -4.31 -0.23 -10.21
C VAL A 85 -2.93 -0.85 -10.47
N GLU A 86 -2.74 -1.59 -11.57
CA GLU A 86 -1.48 -2.22 -11.93
C GLU A 86 -0.35 -1.21 -12.14
N ILE A 87 -0.63 -0.10 -12.84
CA ILE A 87 0.37 0.95 -13.08
C ILE A 87 0.75 1.67 -11.80
N LYS A 88 -0.25 1.99 -10.98
CA LYS A 88 -0.06 2.54 -9.62
C LYS A 88 0.89 1.67 -8.80
N GLU A 89 0.71 0.35 -8.82
CA GLU A 89 1.57 -0.59 -8.09
C GLU A 89 2.99 -0.65 -8.63
N ARG A 90 3.17 -0.65 -9.96
CA ARG A 90 4.50 -0.70 -10.59
C ARG A 90 5.32 0.55 -10.26
N ILE A 91 4.70 1.74 -10.33
CA ILE A 91 5.37 3.00 -9.97
C ILE A 91 5.76 3.01 -8.48
N LEU A 92 4.86 2.55 -7.61
CA LEU A 92 5.13 2.43 -6.17
C LEU A 92 6.27 1.46 -5.86
N ARG A 93 6.29 0.31 -6.54
CA ARG A 93 7.34 -0.69 -6.39
C ARG A 93 8.68 -0.14 -6.83
N ALA A 94 8.72 0.46 -8.02
CA ALA A 94 9.92 1.11 -8.55
C ALA A 94 10.43 2.21 -7.61
N ALA A 95 9.53 3.02 -7.03
CA ALA A 95 9.89 4.03 -6.05
C ALA A 95 10.51 3.45 -4.77
N ARG A 96 10.00 2.30 -4.29
CA ARG A 96 10.56 1.60 -3.13
C ARG A 96 11.93 0.98 -3.43
N GLU A 97 12.08 0.37 -4.60
CA GLU A 97 13.35 -0.22 -5.06
C GLU A 97 14.42 0.84 -5.29
N LYS A 98 14.03 2.01 -5.81
CA LYS A 98 14.92 3.16 -5.99
C LYS A 98 15.30 3.85 -4.67
N GLY A 99 14.41 3.82 -3.67
CA GLY A 99 14.61 4.42 -2.35
C GLY A 99 14.45 5.95 -2.31
N ARG A 100 15.14 6.68 -3.20
CA ARG A 100 15.07 8.15 -3.32
C ARG A 100 14.45 8.56 -4.65
N VAL A 101 13.31 9.23 -4.59
CA VAL A 101 12.63 9.84 -5.73
C VAL A 101 12.87 11.34 -5.69
N THR A 102 13.21 11.95 -6.83
CA THR A 102 13.47 13.39 -6.93
C THR A 102 12.56 14.08 -7.94
N HIS A 103 12.34 15.38 -7.76
CA HIS A 103 11.72 16.24 -8.75
C HIS A 103 12.52 17.53 -8.81
N LYS A 104 13.09 17.86 -9.98
CA LYS A 104 13.93 19.06 -10.15
C LYS A 104 15.05 19.10 -9.08
N GLY A 105 15.65 17.94 -8.80
CA GLY A 105 16.71 17.77 -7.80
C GLY A 105 16.25 17.72 -6.32
N LYS A 106 14.97 18.00 -6.02
CA LYS A 106 14.44 17.97 -4.65
C LYS A 106 13.87 16.59 -4.30
N PRO A 107 14.17 16.01 -3.12
CA PRO A 107 13.64 14.71 -2.73
C PRO A 107 12.12 14.79 -2.49
N ILE A 108 11.39 13.82 -3.02
CA ILE A 108 9.95 13.67 -2.87
C ILE A 108 9.60 12.28 -2.35
N ARG A 109 8.47 12.15 -1.67
CA ARG A 109 7.97 10.88 -1.13
C ARG A 109 6.69 10.46 -1.84
N LEU A 110 6.68 9.24 -2.35
CA LEU A 110 5.51 8.65 -3.00
C LEU A 110 4.91 7.57 -2.08
N THR A 111 3.72 7.82 -1.52
CA THR A 111 3.07 6.92 -0.53
C THR A 111 1.65 6.53 -0.94
N ALA A 112 1.32 5.25 -1.00
CA ALA A 112 -0.05 4.84 -1.36
C ALA A 112 -1.03 5.13 -0.23
N ASP A 113 -2.17 5.74 -0.55
CA ASP A 113 -3.29 5.80 0.37
C ASP A 113 -4.02 4.49 0.31
N LEU A 114 -3.95 3.85 1.46
CA LEU A 114 -4.69 2.66 1.80
C LEU A 114 -5.87 3.18 2.62
N LEU A 115 -7.07 2.70 2.33
CA LEU A 115 -8.24 2.98 3.16
C LEU A 115 -7.91 2.61 4.62
N ALA A 116 -8.56 3.27 5.58
CA ALA A 116 -8.29 3.04 7.00
C ALA A 116 -8.43 1.54 7.36
N GLU A 117 -9.40 0.86 6.75
CA GLU A 117 -9.60 -0.60 6.88
C GLU A 117 -8.41 -1.40 6.33
N THR A 118 -7.91 -1.06 5.14
CA THR A 118 -6.73 -1.70 4.55
C THR A 118 -5.45 -1.43 5.36
N LEU A 119 -5.33 -0.24 5.96
CA LEU A 119 -4.23 0.07 6.89
C LEU A 119 -4.31 -0.78 8.16
N GLN A 120 -5.52 -0.99 8.68
CA GLN A 120 -5.74 -1.82 9.85
C GLN A 120 -5.41 -3.30 9.57
N ALA A 121 -5.92 -3.85 8.46
CA ALA A 121 -5.59 -5.21 8.01
C ALA A 121 -4.08 -5.41 7.80
N ARG A 122 -3.34 -4.37 7.40
CA ARG A 122 -1.87 -4.42 7.31
C ARG A 122 -1.16 -4.42 8.66
N LYS A 123 -1.67 -3.69 9.65
CA LYS A 123 -1.13 -3.73 11.02
C LYS A 123 -1.30 -5.12 11.63
N GLU A 124 -2.44 -5.74 11.36
CA GLU A 124 -2.73 -7.11 11.76
C GLU A 124 -1.70 -8.12 11.21
N TRP A 125 -1.13 -7.87 10.03
CA TRP A 125 -0.04 -8.68 9.49
C TRP A 125 1.33 -8.43 10.16
N GLY A 126 1.50 -7.36 10.93
CA GLY A 126 2.79 -6.95 11.50
C GLY A 126 3.50 -8.05 12.31
N PRO A 127 2.87 -8.63 13.34
CA PRO A 127 3.47 -9.71 14.13
C PRO A 127 3.84 -10.94 13.27
N ILE A 128 2.93 -11.33 12.37
CA ILE A 128 3.13 -12.49 11.48
C ILE A 128 4.30 -12.24 10.51
N PHE A 129 4.38 -11.05 9.94
CA PHE A 129 5.44 -10.67 9.00
C PHE A 129 6.81 -10.71 9.65
N SER A 130 6.94 -10.23 10.89
CA SER A 130 8.20 -10.24 11.65
C SER A 130 8.70 -11.67 11.88
N ILE A 131 7.83 -12.58 12.34
CA ILE A 131 8.18 -13.98 12.58
C ILE A 131 8.60 -14.66 11.27
N LEU A 132 7.83 -14.48 10.20
CA LEU A 132 8.16 -15.06 8.89
C LEU A 132 9.47 -14.52 8.32
N LYS A 133 9.81 -13.25 8.61
CA LYS A 133 11.06 -12.62 8.17
C LYS A 133 12.25 -13.20 8.93
N GLU A 134 12.14 -13.38 10.25
CA GLU A 134 13.16 -13.99 11.09
C GLU A 134 13.47 -15.43 10.66
N LYS A 135 12.43 -16.17 10.24
CA LYS A 135 12.53 -17.56 9.80
C LYS A 135 12.83 -17.70 8.29
N ASN A 136 13.23 -16.63 7.63
CA ASN A 136 13.67 -16.60 6.22
C ASN A 136 12.63 -17.07 5.18
N PHE A 137 11.33 -16.94 5.48
CA PHE A 137 10.24 -17.31 4.54
C PHE A 137 10.02 -16.31 3.40
N GLN A 138 10.84 -15.25 3.31
CA GLN A 138 10.76 -14.18 2.31
C GLN A 138 9.34 -13.55 2.22
N PRO A 139 8.78 -13.07 3.35
CA PRO A 139 7.42 -12.56 3.35
C PRO A 139 7.32 -11.26 2.55
N ARG A 140 6.18 -11.07 1.88
CA ARG A 140 5.82 -9.88 1.10
C ARG A 140 4.36 -9.51 1.35
N ILE A 141 4.11 -8.24 1.66
CA ILE A 141 2.75 -7.69 1.75
C ILE A 141 2.44 -6.96 0.44
N SER A 142 1.57 -7.54 -0.37
CA SER A 142 1.09 -6.93 -1.62
C SER A 142 -0.14 -6.05 -1.36
N TYR A 143 -0.65 -5.41 -2.41
CA TYR A 143 -1.86 -4.60 -2.34
C TYR A 143 -3.10 -5.48 -2.58
N PRO A 144 -4.27 -5.15 -1.98
CA PRO A 144 -4.49 -4.10 -0.97
C PRO A 144 -3.90 -4.45 0.40
N ASP A 145 -3.90 -5.71 0.79
CA ASP A 145 -3.53 -6.18 2.14
C ASP A 145 -3.21 -7.68 2.16
N LYS A 146 -2.74 -8.26 1.05
CA LYS A 146 -2.43 -9.70 1.01
C LYS A 146 -1.04 -9.99 1.54
N LEU A 147 -0.91 -10.92 2.48
CA LEU A 147 0.37 -11.46 2.92
C LEU A 147 0.76 -12.64 2.02
N SER A 148 1.99 -12.68 1.56
CA SER A 148 2.54 -13.81 0.81
C SER A 148 3.89 -14.23 1.35
N PHE A 149 4.19 -15.52 1.33
CA PHE A 149 5.49 -16.05 1.72
C PHE A 149 5.75 -17.38 1.03
N ARG A 150 7.01 -17.80 1.00
CA ARG A 150 7.42 -19.08 0.40
C ARG A 150 7.11 -20.21 1.38
N SER A 151 6.38 -21.23 0.96
CA SER A 151 6.15 -22.45 1.73
C SER A 151 6.25 -23.66 0.80
N GLU A 152 7.02 -24.69 1.19
CA GLU A 152 7.21 -25.91 0.38
C GLU A 152 7.63 -25.60 -1.08
N GLY A 153 8.50 -24.61 -1.27
CA GLY A 153 8.99 -24.21 -2.59
C GLY A 153 8.01 -23.38 -3.44
N ARG A 154 6.77 -23.13 -2.99
CA ARG A 154 5.78 -22.29 -3.70
C ARG A 154 5.48 -21.01 -2.94
N ILE A 155 5.19 -19.93 -3.66
CA ILE A 155 4.70 -18.69 -3.04
C ILE A 155 3.20 -18.87 -2.78
N LYS A 156 2.79 -18.74 -1.52
CA LYS A 156 1.38 -18.73 -1.11
C LYS A 156 0.98 -17.31 -0.76
N SER A 157 -0.23 -16.92 -1.11
CA SER A 157 -0.79 -15.58 -0.85
C SER A 157 -2.11 -15.71 -0.09
N PHE A 158 -2.28 -14.88 0.93
CA PHE A 158 -3.38 -14.93 1.88
C PHE A 158 -4.04 -13.56 1.95
N ALA A 159 -5.36 -13.51 1.74
CA ALA A 159 -6.12 -12.26 1.74
C ALA A 159 -6.44 -11.78 3.16
N ASN A 160 -6.63 -12.70 4.10
CA ASN A 160 -6.94 -12.39 5.49
C ASN A 160 -6.34 -13.46 6.42
N LYS A 161 -6.37 -13.19 7.72
CA LYS A 161 -5.86 -14.10 8.75
C LYS A 161 -6.63 -15.42 8.82
N GLN A 162 -7.92 -15.44 8.51
CA GLN A 162 -8.73 -16.65 8.60
C GLN A 162 -8.26 -17.70 7.58
N VAL A 163 -8.04 -17.30 6.33
CA VAL A 163 -7.50 -18.18 5.29
C VAL A 163 -6.08 -18.65 5.66
N LEU A 164 -5.28 -17.82 6.33
CA LEU A 164 -3.98 -18.25 6.86
C LEU A 164 -4.15 -19.29 7.98
N ARG A 165 -5.13 -19.12 8.89
CA ARG A 165 -5.45 -20.08 9.96
C ARG A 165 -5.78 -21.45 9.36
N ASP A 166 -6.69 -21.49 8.39
CA ASP A 166 -7.11 -22.74 7.73
C ASP A 166 -5.95 -23.43 6.99
N PHE A 167 -4.97 -22.65 6.51
CA PHE A 167 -3.77 -23.19 5.88
C PHE A 167 -2.75 -23.74 6.88
N VAL A 168 -2.59 -23.11 8.05
CA VAL A 168 -1.65 -23.58 9.07
C VAL A 168 -2.20 -24.76 9.86
N THR A 169 -3.53 -24.93 9.95
CA THR A 169 -4.13 -26.08 10.67
C THR A 169 -3.74 -27.42 10.08
N THR A 170 -3.42 -27.49 8.80
CA THR A 170 -2.93 -28.73 8.16
C THR A 170 -1.41 -28.87 8.24
N ARG A 171 -0.69 -27.96 8.92
CA ARG A 171 0.79 -27.87 8.91
C ARG A 171 1.33 -27.60 10.32
N PRO A 172 1.62 -28.64 11.12
CA PRO A 172 2.00 -28.50 12.53
C PRO A 172 3.19 -27.56 12.78
N ALA A 173 4.23 -27.63 11.95
CA ALA A 173 5.42 -26.78 12.10
C ALA A 173 5.14 -25.28 11.87
N LEU A 174 4.26 -24.96 10.92
CA LEU A 174 3.83 -23.57 10.67
C LEU A 174 2.84 -23.10 11.73
N GLN A 175 2.01 -24.01 12.24
CA GLN A 175 1.06 -23.72 13.31
C GLN A 175 1.78 -23.34 14.61
N GLU A 176 2.78 -24.09 15.04
CA GLU A 176 3.57 -23.76 16.24
C GLU A 176 4.34 -22.45 16.05
N LEU A 177 4.92 -22.23 14.87
CA LEU A 177 5.69 -21.01 14.57
C LEU A 177 4.84 -19.75 14.57
N LEU A 178 3.58 -19.82 14.13
CA LEU A 178 2.66 -18.68 14.08
C LEU A 178 1.66 -18.67 15.24
N LYS A 179 1.80 -19.58 16.21
CA LYS A 179 0.86 -19.77 17.32
C LYS A 179 0.63 -18.47 18.08
N GLU A 180 1.70 -17.80 18.50
CA GLU A 180 1.63 -16.55 19.26
C GLU A 180 0.97 -15.42 18.44
N ALA A 181 1.40 -15.24 17.19
CA ALA A 181 0.87 -14.18 16.32
C ALA A 181 -0.60 -14.39 15.92
N LEU A 182 -1.08 -15.64 15.91
CA LEU A 182 -2.48 -15.97 15.61
C LEU A 182 -3.38 -15.96 16.86
N HIS A 183 -2.81 -15.98 18.07
CA HIS A 183 -3.52 -16.10 19.35
C HIS A 183 -3.82 -14.75 20.05
N ILE A 184 -3.04 -13.69 19.76
CA ILE A 184 -3.13 -12.35 20.39
C ILE A 184 -4.52 -11.65 20.23
N GLU A 185 -5.44 -12.18 19.43
CA GLU A 185 -6.79 -11.62 19.24
C GLU A 185 -7.89 -12.14 20.18
N ARG A 186 -7.69 -13.27 20.90
CA ARG A 186 -8.74 -13.73 21.85
C ARG A 186 -8.89 -12.82 23.08
N THR A 187 -7.87 -12.02 23.40
CA THR A 187 -7.88 -11.14 24.57
C THR A 187 -8.39 -9.72 24.30
N ASN A 188 -8.68 -9.35 23.05
CA ASN A 188 -9.30 -8.06 22.70
C ASN A 188 -10.82 -8.12 22.51
N GLN A 189 -11.47 -9.19 22.99
CA GLN A 189 -12.92 -9.17 23.22
C GLN A 189 -13.19 -8.61 24.62
N TYR A 190 -13.57 -7.33 24.66
CA TYR A 190 -14.15 -6.59 25.80
C TYR A 190 -13.40 -6.63 27.14
N GLN A 191 -12.67 -5.55 27.44
CA GLN A 191 -12.67 -5.03 28.81
C GLN A 191 -13.66 -3.86 28.86
N PRO A 192 -14.79 -3.96 29.59
CA PRO A 192 -15.61 -2.81 29.86
C PRO A 192 -14.83 -1.91 30.83
N PHE A 193 -14.65 -0.64 30.44
CA PHE A 193 -14.22 0.41 31.35
C PHE A 193 -15.21 0.45 32.52
N GLN A 194 -14.78 0.03 33.71
CA GLN A 194 -15.54 0.29 34.93
C GLN A 194 -15.39 1.78 35.27
N ASN A 195 -16.42 2.55 34.93
CA ASN A 195 -16.57 3.91 35.43
C ASN A 195 -16.97 3.81 36.90
N HIS A 196 -16.03 4.04 37.81
CA HIS A 196 -16.37 4.31 39.19
C HIS A 196 -17.06 5.68 39.25
N THR A 197 -18.35 5.66 39.54
CA THR A 197 -19.11 6.81 40.02
C THR A 197 -19.15 6.64 41.53
N GLU A 198 -18.50 7.51 42.30
CA GLU A 198 -18.78 7.67 43.72
C GLU A 198 -18.83 9.15 44.07
N CYS A 199 -19.74 9.45 44.99
CA CYS A 199 -20.46 10.70 45.21
C CYS A 199 -19.64 11.80 45.90
#